data_AF-A0A428UJ82-F1
#
_entry.id   AF-A0A428UJ82-F1
#
_cell.length_a   1.000
_cell.length_b   1.000
_cell.length_c   1.000
_cell.angle_alpha   90.00
_cell.angle_beta   90.00
_cell.angle_gamma   90.00
#
_symmetry.space_group_name_H-M   'P 1'
#
loop_
_entity.id
_entity.type
_entity.pdbx_description
1 polymer ?
#
loop_
_entity_poly.entity_id
_entity_poly.type
_entity_poly.pdbx_seq_one_letter_code
_entity_poly.pdbx_strand_id
1 'polypeptide(L)'
;MATLGGILDDMGSIIQSIEAIAPRLQNPRLRPSDQEVTQLHELATSMLEQAQCLRDKSISCASAWTSEIFQKSDEHMSRVHSTIRSAAQGKVKWSILRRNLAAIYQGHSASVVDSPSLKARKARKAQKGLTLRSLGAGAILAWGVSLPPSLWEEMDQLVFNDVTKQMTEAAVGSEPIAEIALNAQNIIRDLSKEEPFCGIESYHHFVHGESKTGIHATMEDIAKLYRGRGTRTQAAQPASIQEAKAR
;
A
#
# COMPACT_ATOMS: atom_id res chain seq x y z
N MET A 1 7.75 -7.80 -3.44
CA MET A 1 8.28 -6.43 -3.48
C MET A 1 9.59 -6.43 -2.70
N ALA A 2 10.63 -5.74 -3.19
CA ALA A 2 11.84 -5.55 -2.40
C ALA A 2 11.50 -4.67 -1.19
N THR A 3 11.88 -5.13 0.00
CA THR A 3 11.80 -4.31 1.22
C THR A 3 13.16 -3.68 1.49
N LEU A 4 13.21 -2.57 2.23
CA LEU A 4 14.49 -2.00 2.66
C LEU A 4 15.31 -3.03 3.46
N GLY A 5 14.64 -3.85 4.28
CA GLY A 5 15.28 -4.96 5.00
C GLY A 5 15.94 -5.97 4.05
N GLY A 6 15.22 -6.44 3.03
CA GLY A 6 15.78 -7.37 2.05
C GLY A 6 16.97 -6.78 1.28
N ILE A 7 16.91 -5.49 0.92
CA ILE A 7 18.04 -4.80 0.29
C ILE A 7 19.25 -4.74 1.23
N LEU A 8 19.04 -4.45 2.51
CA LEU A 8 20.12 -4.43 3.51
C LEU A 8 20.73 -5.82 3.73
N ASP A 9 19.89 -6.87 3.76
CA ASP A 9 20.34 -8.25 3.88
C ASP A 9 21.19 -8.67 2.67
N ASP A 10 20.73 -8.35 1.45
CA ASP A 10 21.46 -8.61 0.20
C ASP A 10 22.82 -7.89 0.21
N MET A 11 22.84 -6.62 0.60
CA MET A 11 24.09 -5.84 0.72
C MET A 11 25.04 -6.44 1.76
N GLY A 12 24.52 -6.88 2.91
CA GLY A 12 25.28 -7.56 3.94
C GLY A 12 25.92 -8.86 3.43
N SER A 13 25.16 -9.67 2.69
CA SER A 13 25.67 -10.91 2.09
C SER A 13 26.76 -10.65 1.05
N ILE A 14 26.65 -9.58 0.26
CA ILE A 14 27.67 -9.20 -0.72
C ILE A 14 28.97 -8.79 -0.01
N ILE A 15 28.86 -7.99 1.05
CA ILE A 15 30.04 -7.56 1.85
C ILE A 15 30.78 -8.78 2.41
N GLN A 16 30.06 -9.72 3.03
CA GLN A 16 30.66 -10.95 3.56
C GLN A 16 31.35 -11.78 2.46
N SER A 17 30.74 -11.84 1.27
CA SER A 17 31.31 -12.55 0.12
C SER A 17 32.61 -11.89 -0.36
N ILE A 18 32.66 -10.56 -0.38
CA ILE A 18 33.86 -9.79 -0.75
C ILE A 18 34.97 -10.00 0.30
N GLU A 19 34.65 -9.91 1.58
CA GLU A 19 35.60 -10.11 2.68
C GLU A 19 36.23 -11.52 2.65
N ALA A 20 35.46 -12.54 2.28
CA ALA A 20 35.93 -13.92 2.15
C ALA A 20 36.91 -14.15 0.98
N ILE A 21 36.97 -13.24 -0.01
CA ILE A 21 37.89 -13.36 -1.15
C ILE A 21 39.32 -12.98 -0.77
N ALA A 22 39.50 -11.95 0.05
CA ALA A 22 40.82 -11.45 0.45
C ALA A 22 41.79 -12.53 0.99
N PRO A 23 41.42 -13.39 1.95
CA PRO A 23 42.32 -14.44 2.45
C PRO A 23 42.65 -15.51 1.39
N ARG A 24 41.78 -15.73 0.41
CA ARG A 24 42.02 -16.69 -0.68
C ARG A 24 43.09 -16.18 -1.64
N LEU A 25 43.15 -14.87 -1.86
CA LEU A 25 44.20 -14.22 -2.65
C LEU A 25 45.57 -14.23 -1.96
N GLN A 26 45.59 -14.35 -0.62
CA GLN A 26 46.83 -14.48 0.16
C GLN A 26 47.41 -15.92 0.15
N ASN A 27 46.78 -16.86 -0.56
CA ASN A 27 47.26 -18.24 -0.63
C ASN A 27 48.62 -18.29 -1.37
N PRO A 28 49.72 -18.70 -0.69
CA PRO A 28 51.06 -18.72 -1.30
C PRO A 28 51.21 -19.75 -2.42
N ARG A 29 50.25 -20.66 -2.61
CA ARG A 29 50.21 -21.63 -3.71
C ARG A 29 49.46 -21.11 -4.94
N LEU A 30 48.83 -19.93 -4.86
CA LEU A 30 48.14 -19.32 -5.99
C LEU A 30 49.18 -18.83 -7.00
N ARG A 31 49.12 -19.33 -8.24
CA ARG A 31 49.97 -18.88 -9.35
C ARG A 31 49.08 -18.49 -10.54
N PRO A 32 48.49 -17.28 -10.53
CA PRO A 32 47.60 -16.85 -11.60
C PRO A 32 48.40 -16.55 -12.87
N SER A 33 47.77 -16.78 -14.02
CA SER A 33 48.22 -16.31 -15.33
C SER A 33 47.91 -14.82 -15.53
N ASP A 34 48.59 -14.16 -16.47
CA ASP A 34 48.32 -12.76 -16.80
C ASP A 34 46.87 -12.50 -17.21
N GLN A 35 46.25 -13.47 -17.89
CA GLN A 35 44.83 -13.41 -18.25
C GLN A 35 43.92 -13.47 -17.02
N GLU A 36 44.18 -14.36 -16.07
CA GLU A 36 43.40 -14.47 -14.83
C GLU A 36 43.55 -13.22 -13.95
N VAL A 37 44.75 -12.64 -13.89
CA VAL A 37 44.99 -11.36 -13.19
C VAL A 37 44.19 -10.23 -13.84
N THR A 38 44.19 -10.16 -15.17
CA THR A 38 43.43 -9.15 -15.92
C THR A 38 41.92 -9.30 -15.68
N GLN A 39 41.39 -10.51 -15.78
CA GLN A 39 39.97 -10.80 -15.52
C GLN A 39 39.57 -10.47 -14.08
N LEU A 40 40.43 -10.78 -13.11
CA LEU A 40 40.18 -10.43 -11.71
C LEU A 40 40.14 -8.91 -11.51
N HIS A 41 41.04 -8.16 -12.17
CA HIS A 41 41.07 -6.70 -12.10
C HIS A 41 39.85 -6.05 -12.75
N GLU A 42 39.43 -6.54 -13.92
CA GLU A 42 38.20 -6.10 -14.59
C GLU A 42 36.96 -6.35 -13.72
N LEU A 43 36.85 -7.54 -13.12
CA LEU A 43 35.73 -7.87 -12.25
C LEU A 43 35.71 -6.98 -11.01
N ALA A 44 36.86 -6.77 -10.36
CA ALA A 44 36.97 -5.88 -9.20
C ALA A 44 36.58 -4.43 -9.55
N THR A 45 36.99 -3.96 -10.73
CA THR A 45 36.61 -2.62 -11.23
C THR A 45 35.11 -2.52 -11.46
N SER A 46 34.52 -3.51 -12.12
CA SER A 46 33.06 -3.56 -12.34
C SER A 46 32.28 -3.57 -11.02
N MET A 47 32.74 -4.32 -10.01
CA MET A 47 32.13 -4.33 -8.68
C MET A 47 32.17 -2.96 -8.01
N LEU A 48 33.29 -2.23 -8.12
CA LEU A 48 33.40 -0.86 -7.59
C LEU A 48 32.44 0.10 -8.30
N GLU A 49 32.31 0.03 -9.62
CA GLU A 49 31.36 0.85 -10.39
C GLU A 49 29.91 0.58 -9.99
N GLN A 50 29.53 -0.69 -9.82
CA GLN A 50 28.17 -1.05 -9.38
C GLN A 50 27.91 -0.59 -7.94
N ALA A 51 28.89 -0.72 -7.04
CA ALA A 51 28.78 -0.22 -5.67
C ALA A 51 28.61 1.31 -5.63
N GLN A 52 29.34 2.04 -6.48
CA GLN A 52 29.19 3.49 -6.60
C GLN A 52 27.82 3.88 -7.17
N CYS A 53 27.34 3.19 -8.21
CA CYS A 53 26.00 3.39 -8.76
C CYS A 53 24.90 3.14 -7.71
N LEU A 54 25.05 2.09 -6.90
CA LEU A 54 24.14 1.79 -5.80
C LEU A 54 24.13 2.90 -4.75
N ARG A 55 25.31 3.40 -4.36
CA ARG A 55 25.45 4.54 -3.44
C ARG A 55 24.75 5.78 -3.97
N ASP A 56 24.95 6.13 -5.24
CA ASP A 56 24.34 7.31 -5.85
C ASP A 56 22.82 7.19 -5.91
N LYS A 57 22.29 6.01 -6.22
CA LYS A 57 20.85 5.72 -6.15
C LYS A 57 20.31 5.81 -4.74
N SER A 58 21.04 5.32 -3.73
CA SER A 58 20.65 5.43 -2.33
C SER A 58 20.57 6.90 -1.88
N ILE A 59 21.56 7.72 -2.26
CA ILE A 59 21.56 9.17 -1.98
C ILE A 59 20.38 9.84 -2.68
N SER A 60 20.16 9.55 -3.96
CA SER A 60 19.04 10.08 -4.73
C SER A 60 17.70 9.73 -4.09
N CYS A 61 17.52 8.47 -3.69
CA CYS A 61 16.32 8.00 -3.00
C CYS A 61 16.07 8.77 -1.70
N ALA A 62 17.10 8.93 -0.85
CA ALA A 62 16.98 9.69 0.39
C ALA A 62 16.67 11.18 0.12
N SER A 63 17.33 11.79 -0.86
CA SER A 63 17.15 13.20 -1.20
C SER A 63 15.77 13.52 -1.78
N ALA A 64 15.10 12.53 -2.37
CA ALA A 64 13.74 12.69 -2.90
C ALA A 64 12.70 12.86 -1.78
N TRP A 65 12.99 12.40 -0.56
CA TRP A 65 12.16 12.58 0.62
C TRP A 65 12.46 13.92 1.31
N THR A 66 11.88 14.99 0.76
CA THR A 66 11.97 16.32 1.34
C THR A 66 10.94 16.51 2.45
N SER A 67 11.14 17.52 3.31
CA SER A 67 10.16 17.91 4.33
C SER A 67 8.78 18.22 3.74
N GLU A 68 8.73 18.75 2.52
CA GLU A 68 7.48 19.01 1.80
C GLU A 68 6.74 17.72 1.42
N ILE A 69 7.47 16.68 0.99
CA ILE A 69 6.86 15.37 0.68
C ILE A 69 6.28 14.74 1.93
N PHE A 70 7.02 14.74 3.05
CA PHE A 70 6.52 14.25 4.34
C PHE A 70 5.28 15.03 4.79
N GLN A 71 5.35 16.36 4.78
CA GLN A 71 4.22 17.21 5.18
C GLN A 71 2.98 16.94 4.33
N LYS A 72 3.11 16.86 3.01
CA LYS A 72 1.97 16.56 2.12
C LYS A 72 1.37 15.18 2.42
N SER A 73 2.22 14.18 2.68
CA SER A 73 1.75 12.84 3.07
C SER A 73 0.95 12.89 4.37
N ASP A 74 1.49 13.55 5.40
CA ASP A 74 0.84 13.68 6.72
C ASP A 74 -0.49 14.46 6.64
N GLU A 75 -0.54 15.50 5.83
CA GLU A 75 -1.77 16.27 5.57
C GLU A 75 -2.85 15.40 4.91
N HIS A 76 -2.48 14.58 3.92
CA HIS A 76 -3.39 13.64 3.28
C HIS A 76 -3.86 12.57 4.26
N MET A 77 -2.96 12.00 5.05
CA MET A 77 -3.28 10.98 6.05
C MET A 77 -4.20 11.52 7.16
N SER A 78 -3.98 12.76 7.60
CA SER A 78 -4.87 13.42 8.56
C SER A 78 -6.30 13.54 8.03
N ARG A 79 -6.47 13.90 6.75
CA ARG A 79 -7.78 13.95 6.07
C ARG A 79 -8.40 12.57 5.93
N VAL A 80 -7.58 11.57 5.58
CA VAL A 80 -8.00 10.17 5.48
C VAL A 80 -8.56 9.68 6.81
N HIS A 81 -7.83 9.84 7.92
CA HIS A 81 -8.26 9.42 9.25
C HIS A 81 -9.57 10.08 9.68
N SER A 82 -9.71 11.38 9.45
CA SER A 82 -10.94 12.12 9.76
C SER A 82 -12.15 11.58 8.96
N THR A 83 -11.93 11.29 7.68
CA THR A 83 -12.99 10.81 6.78
C THR A 83 -13.38 9.36 7.09
N ILE A 84 -12.41 8.48 7.36
CA ILE A 84 -12.66 7.10 7.78
C ILE A 84 -13.46 7.07 9.08
N ARG A 85 -13.07 7.87 10.08
CA ARG A 85 -13.81 7.95 11.35
C ARG A 85 -15.25 8.39 11.14
N SER A 86 -15.47 9.40 10.29
CA SER A 86 -16.82 9.87 9.96
C SER A 86 -17.63 8.80 9.22
N ALA A 87 -17.02 8.10 8.28
CA ALA A 87 -17.63 7.02 7.51
C ALA A 87 -18.03 5.83 8.43
N ALA A 88 -17.17 5.46 9.39
CA ALA A 88 -17.47 4.42 10.38
C ALA A 88 -18.68 4.76 11.26
N GLN A 89 -18.91 6.06 11.53
CA GLN A 89 -20.10 6.56 12.24
C GLN A 89 -21.36 6.63 11.35
N GLY A 90 -21.39 5.91 10.23
CA GLY A 90 -22.51 5.86 9.30
C GLY A 90 -22.61 7.04 8.33
N LYS A 91 -21.66 8.00 8.36
CA LYS A 91 -21.67 9.17 7.46
C LYS A 91 -20.91 8.91 6.15
N VAL A 92 -21.07 7.73 5.58
CA VAL A 92 -20.43 7.38 4.31
C VAL A 92 -21.06 8.20 3.19
N LYS A 93 -20.24 8.95 2.45
CA LYS A 93 -20.70 9.70 1.27
C LYS A 93 -20.75 8.77 0.06
N TRP A 94 -21.90 8.16 -0.19
CA TRP A 94 -22.07 7.13 -1.23
C TRP A 94 -21.65 7.56 -2.63
N SER A 95 -21.91 8.81 -3.00
CA SER A 95 -21.49 9.36 -4.28
C SER A 95 -19.97 9.43 -4.43
N ILE A 96 -19.24 9.66 -3.32
CA ILE A 96 -17.77 9.63 -3.30
C ILE A 96 -17.29 8.18 -3.38
N LEU A 97 -17.88 7.28 -2.59
CA LEU A 97 -17.54 5.85 -2.62
C LEU A 97 -17.66 5.27 -4.03
N ARG A 98 -18.82 5.47 -4.68
CA ARG A 98 -19.03 5.00 -6.06
C ARG A 98 -18.00 5.58 -7.02
N ARG A 99 -17.76 6.90 -6.96
CA ARG A 99 -16.80 7.58 -7.85
C ARG A 99 -15.38 7.07 -7.66
N ASN A 100 -14.96 6.84 -6.42
CA ASN A 100 -13.63 6.34 -6.10
C ASN A 100 -13.45 4.91 -6.59
N LEU A 101 -14.42 4.03 -6.31
CA LEU A 101 -14.38 2.66 -6.81
C LEU A 101 -14.37 2.63 -8.34
N ALA A 102 -15.17 3.47 -9.01
CA ALA A 102 -15.14 3.56 -10.47
C ALA A 102 -13.75 3.96 -10.98
N ALA A 103 -13.13 4.99 -10.39
CA ALA A 103 -11.79 5.42 -10.78
C ALA A 103 -10.70 4.36 -10.54
N ILE A 104 -10.83 3.57 -9.47
CA ILE A 104 -9.91 2.46 -9.14
C ILE A 104 -10.06 1.31 -10.16
N TYR A 105 -11.30 0.92 -10.47
CA TYR A 105 -11.60 -0.31 -11.20
C TYR A 105 -11.74 -0.14 -12.71
N GLN A 106 -12.34 0.96 -13.18
CA GLN A 106 -12.53 1.23 -14.60
C GLN A 106 -11.21 1.68 -15.26
N GLY A 107 -10.36 2.39 -14.52
CA GLY A 107 -9.11 2.94 -15.03
C GLY A 107 -9.31 4.06 -16.05
N HIS A 108 -8.20 4.51 -16.65
CA HIS A 108 -8.19 5.57 -17.66
C HIS A 108 -7.86 5.00 -19.04
N SER A 109 -8.73 5.22 -20.02
CA SER A 109 -8.47 4.85 -21.42
C SER A 109 -7.72 5.97 -22.15
N ALA A 110 -6.54 5.63 -22.71
CA ALA A 110 -5.84 6.51 -23.63
C ALA A 110 -6.58 6.57 -24.97
N SER A 111 -6.83 7.77 -25.47
CA SER A 111 -7.43 7.99 -26.78
C SER A 111 -6.33 8.18 -27.83
N VAL A 112 -6.59 7.76 -29.07
CA VAL A 112 -5.68 7.95 -30.20
C VAL A 112 -5.38 9.43 -30.42
N VAL A 113 -6.38 10.29 -30.21
CA VAL A 113 -6.30 11.75 -30.40
C VAL A 113 -5.70 12.51 -29.21
N ASP A 114 -5.35 11.83 -28.11
CA ASP A 114 -4.72 12.49 -26.97
C ASP A 114 -3.31 13.00 -27.35
N SER A 115 -2.96 14.19 -26.87
CA SER A 115 -1.58 14.69 -26.95
C SER A 115 -0.61 13.79 -26.18
N PRO A 116 0.70 13.80 -26.49
CA PRO A 116 1.69 13.02 -25.75
C PRO A 116 1.68 13.29 -24.23
N SER A 117 1.51 14.55 -23.83
CA SER A 117 1.42 14.92 -22.41
C SER A 117 0.15 14.38 -21.74
N LEU A 118 -0.98 14.39 -22.44
CA LEU A 118 -2.23 13.84 -21.94
C LEU A 118 -2.17 12.31 -21.82
N LYS A 119 -1.56 11.63 -22.80
CA LYS A 119 -1.28 10.19 -22.77
C LYS A 119 -0.43 9.82 -21.55
N ALA A 120 0.67 10.54 -21.33
CA ALA A 120 1.54 10.31 -20.18
C ALA A 120 0.80 10.52 -18.84
N ARG A 121 -0.03 11.58 -18.73
CA ARG A 121 -0.84 11.81 -17.54
C ARG A 121 -1.84 10.68 -17.31
N LYS A 122 -2.58 10.25 -18.34
CA LYS A 122 -3.53 9.13 -18.23
C LYS A 122 -2.83 7.82 -17.85
N ALA A 123 -1.64 7.55 -18.38
CA ALA A 123 -0.84 6.39 -18.01
C ALA A 123 -0.45 6.41 -16.53
N ARG A 124 -0.01 7.55 -15.99
CA ARG A 124 0.27 7.70 -14.55
C ARG A 124 -0.96 7.44 -13.68
N LYS A 125 -2.12 7.98 -14.08
CA LYS A 125 -3.39 7.75 -13.36
C LYS A 125 -3.82 6.28 -13.41
N ALA A 126 -3.69 5.64 -14.56
CA ALA A 126 -3.95 4.20 -14.71
C ALA A 126 -3.03 3.37 -13.81
N GLN A 127 -1.75 3.72 -13.71
CA GLN A 127 -0.79 3.04 -12.83
C GLN A 127 -1.16 3.16 -11.35
N LYS A 128 -1.62 4.34 -10.91
CA LYS A 128 -2.13 4.51 -9.54
C LYS A 128 -3.36 3.66 -9.29
N GLY A 129 -4.32 3.63 -10.22
CA GLY A 129 -5.50 2.76 -10.13
C GLY A 129 -5.14 1.27 -10.07
N LEU A 130 -4.14 0.83 -10.84
CA LEU A 130 -3.58 -0.54 -10.75
C LEU A 130 -2.98 -0.82 -9.37
N THR A 131 -2.22 0.14 -8.83
CA THR A 131 -1.61 0.03 -7.49
C THR A 131 -2.71 -0.14 -6.43
N LEU A 132 -3.74 0.70 -6.45
CA LEU A 132 -4.86 0.62 -5.52
C LEU A 132 -5.62 -0.72 -5.62
N ARG A 133 -5.82 -1.24 -6.84
CA ARG A 133 -6.46 -2.54 -7.07
C ARG A 133 -5.69 -3.73 -6.51
N SER A 134 -4.37 -3.60 -6.34
CA SER A 134 -3.53 -4.66 -5.80
C SER A 134 -3.53 -4.72 -4.26
N LEU A 135 -4.18 -3.76 -3.60
CA LEU A 135 -4.26 -3.71 -2.15
C LEU A 135 -5.32 -4.68 -1.60
N GLY A 136 -5.25 -4.96 -0.30
CA GLY A 136 -6.32 -5.71 0.39
C GLY A 136 -7.64 -4.93 0.44
N ALA A 137 -8.77 -5.65 0.55
CA ALA A 137 -10.10 -5.04 0.47
C ALA A 137 -10.33 -3.91 1.49
N GLY A 138 -9.77 -4.03 2.70
CA GLY A 138 -9.86 -2.98 3.71
C GLY A 138 -9.18 -1.67 3.29
N ALA A 139 -8.01 -1.77 2.65
CA ALA A 139 -7.30 -0.61 2.12
C ALA A 139 -8.02 -0.01 0.91
N ILE A 140 -8.55 -0.85 0.01
CA ILE A 140 -9.40 -0.40 -1.11
C ILE A 140 -10.63 0.35 -0.59
N LEU A 141 -11.28 -0.15 0.46
CA LEU A 141 -12.43 0.50 1.08
C LEU A 141 -12.04 1.83 1.73
N ALA A 142 -10.90 1.87 2.43
CA ALA A 142 -10.36 3.09 3.01
C ALA A 142 -10.14 4.17 1.95
N TRP A 143 -9.57 3.81 0.80
CA TRP A 143 -9.44 4.70 -0.37
C TRP A 143 -10.80 5.07 -0.95
N GLY A 144 -11.73 4.12 -1.02
CA GLY A 144 -13.09 4.31 -1.50
C GLY A 144 -13.83 5.43 -0.76
N VAL A 145 -13.70 5.52 0.57
CA VAL A 145 -14.47 6.50 1.36
C VAL A 145 -13.75 7.81 1.64
N SER A 146 -12.43 7.89 1.43
CA SER A 146 -11.60 9.01 1.90
C SER A 146 -11.34 10.08 0.82
N LEU A 147 -10.28 9.90 0.03
CA LEU A 147 -9.78 10.91 -0.89
C LEU A 147 -10.42 10.78 -2.28
N PRO A 148 -10.98 11.85 -2.86
CA PRO A 148 -11.57 11.80 -4.20
C PRO A 148 -10.49 11.61 -5.29
N PRO A 149 -10.85 11.14 -6.50
CA PRO A 149 -9.88 10.80 -7.54
C PRO A 149 -9.10 12.01 -8.01
N SER A 150 -9.75 13.17 -8.11
CA SER A 150 -9.11 14.45 -8.44
C SER A 150 -7.92 14.80 -7.54
N LEU A 151 -7.86 14.25 -6.32
CA LEU A 151 -6.80 14.50 -5.38
C LEU A 151 -5.68 13.45 -5.53
N TRP A 152 -6.00 12.15 -5.47
CA TRP A 152 -4.94 11.12 -5.56
C TRP A 152 -4.39 10.88 -6.96
N GLU A 153 -5.14 11.16 -8.01
CA GLU A 153 -4.66 11.07 -9.39
C GLU A 153 -3.54 12.08 -9.67
N GLU A 154 -3.63 13.28 -9.09
CA GLU A 154 -2.68 14.38 -9.28
C GLU A 154 -1.60 14.45 -8.18
N MET A 155 -1.69 13.62 -7.13
CA MET A 155 -0.63 13.53 -6.11
C MET A 155 0.74 13.25 -6.74
N ASP A 156 1.81 13.74 -6.11
CA ASP A 156 3.14 13.27 -6.40
C ASP A 156 3.25 11.74 -6.17
N GLN A 157 4.10 11.06 -6.92
CA GLN A 157 4.22 9.60 -6.84
C GLN A 157 4.75 9.13 -5.48
N LEU A 158 5.67 9.87 -4.86
CA LEU A 158 6.21 9.52 -3.53
C LEU A 158 5.13 9.70 -2.47
N VAL A 159 4.42 10.83 -2.51
CA VAL A 159 3.29 11.09 -1.60
C VAL A 159 2.21 10.01 -1.75
N PHE A 160 1.84 9.66 -2.98
CA PHE A 160 0.85 8.62 -3.24
C PHE A 160 1.30 7.25 -2.70
N ASN A 161 2.56 6.87 -2.93
CA ASN A 161 3.10 5.61 -2.43
C ASN A 161 3.12 5.55 -0.90
N ASP A 162 3.50 6.65 -0.27
CA ASP A 162 3.55 6.74 1.20
C ASP A 162 2.16 6.65 1.82
N VAL A 163 1.21 7.46 1.35
CA VAL A 163 -0.20 7.40 1.78
C VAL A 163 -0.76 6.00 1.56
N THR A 164 -0.46 5.37 0.43
CA THR A 164 -0.91 4.00 0.13
C THR A 164 -0.35 2.99 1.13
N LYS A 165 0.94 3.10 1.47
CA LYS A 165 1.59 2.25 2.48
C LYS A 165 0.93 2.44 3.84
N GLN A 166 0.84 3.68 4.32
CA GLN A 166 0.25 4.01 5.61
C GLN A 166 -1.22 3.58 5.71
N MET A 167 -2.01 3.77 4.64
CA MET A 167 -3.41 3.32 4.60
C MET A 167 -3.53 1.80 4.62
N THR A 168 -2.61 1.08 3.97
CA THR A 168 -2.59 -0.39 3.98
C THR A 168 -2.31 -0.89 5.40
N GLU A 169 -1.30 -0.33 6.06
CA GLU A 169 -0.95 -0.65 7.45
C GLU A 169 -2.11 -0.31 8.40
N ALA A 170 -2.72 0.86 8.25
CA ALA A 170 -3.83 1.31 9.08
C ALA A 170 -5.15 0.55 8.85
N ALA A 171 -5.29 -0.16 7.73
CA ALA A 171 -6.49 -0.94 7.42
C ALA A 171 -6.46 -2.35 8.02
N VAL A 172 -5.28 -2.90 8.31
CA VAL A 172 -5.15 -4.25 8.86
C VAL A 172 -5.75 -4.30 10.27
N GLY A 173 -6.80 -5.10 10.45
CA GLY A 173 -7.47 -5.28 11.74
C GLY A 173 -8.24 -4.06 12.25
N SER A 174 -8.46 -3.04 11.40
CA SER A 174 -9.05 -1.76 11.78
C SER A 174 -10.57 -1.85 12.00
N GLU A 175 -11.00 -1.58 13.24
CA GLU A 175 -12.43 -1.52 13.60
C GLU A 175 -13.21 -0.48 12.77
N PRO A 176 -12.74 0.76 12.57
CA PRO A 176 -13.42 1.71 11.68
C PRO A 176 -13.64 1.19 10.26
N ILE A 177 -12.65 0.48 9.69
CA ILE A 177 -12.78 -0.09 8.34
C ILE A 177 -13.80 -1.22 8.32
N ALA A 178 -13.85 -2.04 9.37
CA ALA A 178 -14.85 -3.09 9.49
C ALA A 178 -16.28 -2.54 9.61
N GLU A 179 -16.47 -1.48 10.39
CA GLU A 179 -17.76 -0.79 10.50
C GLU A 179 -18.21 -0.21 9.15
N ILE A 180 -17.29 0.41 8.41
CA ILE A 180 -17.57 0.89 7.05
C ILE A 180 -17.95 -0.29 6.14
N ALA A 181 -17.24 -1.41 6.23
CA ALA A 181 -17.52 -2.59 5.41
C ALA A 181 -18.92 -3.13 5.66
N LEU A 182 -19.34 -3.20 6.94
CA LEU A 182 -20.69 -3.59 7.32
C LEU A 182 -21.74 -2.63 6.77
N ASN A 183 -21.52 -1.32 6.95
CA ASN A 183 -22.46 -0.28 6.52
C ASN A 183 -22.57 -0.17 4.98
N ALA A 184 -21.48 -0.43 4.26
CA ALA A 184 -21.41 -0.29 2.80
C ALA A 184 -21.69 -1.61 2.05
N GLN A 185 -21.81 -2.75 2.74
CA GLN A 185 -21.83 -4.08 2.12
C GLN A 185 -22.91 -4.21 1.04
N ASN A 186 -24.15 -3.82 1.34
CA ASN A 186 -25.25 -3.95 0.39
C ASN A 186 -25.07 -3.04 -0.80
N ILE A 187 -24.64 -1.79 -0.58
CA ILE A 187 -24.40 -0.81 -1.64
C ILE A 187 -23.29 -1.29 -2.57
N ILE A 188 -22.14 -1.71 -2.03
CA ILE A 188 -21.01 -2.23 -2.83
C ILE A 188 -21.44 -3.46 -3.62
N ARG A 189 -22.26 -4.33 -3.04
CA ARG A 189 -22.81 -5.49 -3.74
C ARG A 189 -23.77 -5.09 -4.87
N ASP A 190 -24.63 -4.12 -4.65
CA ASP A 190 -25.57 -3.67 -5.68
C ASP A 190 -24.86 -2.94 -6.81
N LEU A 191 -23.77 -2.21 -6.52
CA LEU A 191 -22.90 -1.63 -7.54
C LEU A 191 -22.38 -2.68 -8.54
N SER A 192 -22.13 -3.92 -8.11
CA SER A 192 -21.70 -5.01 -9.01
C SER A 192 -22.70 -5.35 -10.12
N LYS A 193 -23.95 -4.89 -10.01
CA LYS A 193 -25.01 -5.10 -11.01
C LYS A 193 -25.19 -3.88 -11.92
N GLU A 194 -24.48 -2.80 -11.67
CA GLU A 194 -24.64 -1.51 -12.34
C GLU A 194 -23.39 -1.10 -13.11
N GLU A 195 -23.55 -0.24 -14.12
CA GLU A 195 -22.42 0.39 -14.81
C GLU A 195 -21.65 1.36 -13.88
N PRO A 196 -20.30 1.40 -13.93
CA PRO A 196 -19.43 0.66 -14.85
C PRO A 196 -18.98 -0.73 -14.34
N PHE A 197 -19.49 -1.20 -13.20
CA PHE A 197 -18.91 -2.33 -12.47
C PHE A 197 -19.39 -3.71 -12.93
N CYS A 198 -20.56 -3.81 -13.55
CA CYS A 198 -21.17 -5.08 -13.94
C CYS A 198 -20.26 -5.96 -14.82
N GLY A 199 -19.42 -5.36 -15.66
CA GLY A 199 -18.46 -6.07 -16.52
C GLY A 199 -17.03 -6.18 -15.95
N ILE A 200 -16.74 -5.70 -14.73
CA ILE A 200 -15.37 -5.63 -14.21
C ILE A 200 -15.09 -6.82 -13.28
N GLU A 201 -14.43 -7.85 -13.80
CA GLU A 201 -14.09 -9.08 -13.04
C GLU A 201 -13.31 -8.79 -11.74
N SER A 202 -12.31 -7.91 -11.80
CA SER A 202 -11.54 -7.53 -10.61
C SER A 202 -12.39 -6.85 -9.52
N TYR A 203 -13.48 -6.19 -9.90
CA TYR A 203 -14.45 -5.63 -8.94
C TYR A 203 -15.26 -6.74 -8.29
N HIS A 204 -15.78 -7.68 -9.10
CA HIS A 204 -16.48 -8.86 -8.58
C HIS A 204 -15.62 -9.67 -7.62
N HIS A 205 -14.31 -9.81 -7.89
CA HIS A 205 -13.38 -10.46 -6.95
C HIS A 205 -13.24 -9.68 -5.63
N PHE A 206 -13.20 -8.36 -5.67
CA PHE A 206 -13.19 -7.52 -4.45
C PHE A 206 -14.47 -7.67 -3.61
N VAL A 207 -15.62 -7.81 -4.26
CA VAL A 207 -16.93 -7.95 -3.58
C VAL A 207 -17.14 -9.38 -3.05
N HIS A 208 -16.84 -10.40 -3.87
CA HIS A 208 -17.28 -11.79 -3.70
C HIS A 208 -16.16 -12.82 -3.60
N GLY A 209 -14.90 -12.42 -3.77
CA GLY A 209 -13.79 -13.36 -3.90
C GLY A 209 -13.68 -14.34 -2.73
N GLU A 210 -13.21 -15.54 -3.01
CA GLU A 210 -12.70 -16.46 -2.00
C GLU A 210 -11.21 -16.18 -1.83
N SER A 211 -10.74 -16.00 -0.58
CA SER A 211 -9.32 -15.83 -0.27
C SER A 211 -8.57 -17.14 -0.55
N LYS A 212 -8.19 -17.39 -1.82
CA LYS A 212 -7.46 -18.61 -2.20
C LYS A 212 -6.04 -18.67 -1.63
N THR A 213 -5.53 -17.58 -1.07
CA THR A 213 -4.17 -17.50 -0.51
C THR A 213 -4.12 -17.19 0.98
N GLY A 214 -5.25 -16.96 1.67
CA GLY A 214 -5.27 -16.59 3.09
C GLY A 214 -4.56 -15.27 3.43
N ILE A 215 -4.05 -14.54 2.43
CA ILE A 215 -3.22 -13.33 2.63
C ILE A 215 -4.04 -12.03 2.43
N HIS A 216 -5.18 -12.10 1.73
CA HIS A 216 -6.04 -10.94 1.53
C HIS A 216 -7.50 -11.27 1.88
N ALA A 217 -8.05 -10.59 2.88
CA ALA A 217 -9.45 -10.67 3.27
C ALA A 217 -10.33 -9.92 2.24
N THR A 218 -11.49 -10.49 1.92
CA THR A 218 -12.49 -9.83 1.06
C THR A 218 -13.36 -8.86 1.84
N MET A 219 -14.16 -8.05 1.14
CA MET A 219 -15.16 -7.19 1.79
C MET A 219 -16.12 -7.98 2.68
N GLU A 220 -16.50 -9.19 2.23
CA GLU A 220 -17.40 -10.05 2.97
C GLU A 220 -16.71 -10.67 4.20
N ASP A 221 -15.44 -11.05 4.10
CA ASP A 221 -14.64 -11.55 5.23
C ASP A 221 -14.47 -10.47 6.30
N ILE A 222 -14.18 -9.23 5.89
CA ILE A 222 -14.06 -8.09 6.80
C ILE A 222 -15.38 -7.87 7.56
N ALA A 223 -16.52 -7.91 6.86
CA ALA A 223 -17.83 -7.76 7.48
C ALA A 223 -18.24 -8.96 8.37
N LYS A 224 -17.79 -10.18 8.04
CA LYS A 224 -18.07 -11.40 8.82
C LYS A 224 -17.28 -11.45 10.13
N LEU A 225 -16.01 -11.04 10.12
CA LEU A 225 -15.14 -11.00 11.32
C LEU A 225 -15.77 -10.22 12.49
N TYR A 226 -16.59 -9.21 12.20
CA TYR A 226 -17.17 -8.34 13.21
C TYR A 226 -18.63 -8.68 13.58
N ARG A 227 -19.39 -9.36 12.69
CA ARG A 227 -20.67 -9.96 13.07
C ARG A 227 -20.55 -10.96 14.23
N GLY A 228 -19.40 -11.64 14.36
CA GLY A 228 -19.11 -12.57 15.45
C GLY A 228 -18.74 -11.92 16.79
N ARG A 229 -18.36 -10.63 16.81
CA ARG A 229 -18.01 -9.90 18.06
C ARG A 229 -19.21 -9.22 18.72
N GLY A 230 -20.29 -8.97 17.98
CA GLY A 230 -21.48 -8.26 18.45
C GLY A 230 -22.35 -8.99 19.49
N THR A 231 -22.05 -10.25 19.84
CA THR A 231 -22.82 -11.02 20.85
C THR A 231 -22.17 -11.08 22.23
N ARG A 232 -21.03 -10.40 22.46
CA ARG A 232 -20.30 -10.48 23.74
C ARG A 232 -20.13 -9.13 24.45
N THR A 233 -21.17 -8.30 24.46
CA THR A 233 -21.26 -7.17 25.39
C THR A 233 -22.70 -6.91 25.85
N GLN A 234 -23.28 -7.90 26.55
CA GLN A 234 -24.34 -7.64 27.54
C GLN A 234 -23.97 -8.40 28.81
N ALA A 235 -23.25 -7.75 29.72
CA ALA A 235 -23.28 -8.05 31.15
C ALA A 235 -22.58 -6.93 31.92
N ALA A 236 -23.22 -6.55 33.04
CA ALA A 236 -22.77 -5.66 34.11
C ALA A 236 -23.22 -4.19 34.01
N GLN A 237 -24.50 -3.95 34.34
CA GLN A 237 -24.86 -2.79 35.15
C GLN A 237 -24.15 -2.90 36.51
N PRO A 238 -23.41 -1.88 36.98
CA PRO A 238 -23.00 -1.85 38.37
C PRO A 238 -24.19 -1.41 39.24
N ALA A 239 -24.48 -2.22 40.25
CA ALA A 239 -25.46 -1.96 41.29
C ALA A 239 -25.15 -0.64 42.02
N SER A 240 -26.19 0.16 42.22
CA SER A 240 -26.17 1.32 43.10
C SER A 240 -25.90 0.89 44.54
N ILE A 241 -24.74 1.28 45.08
CA ILE A 241 -24.48 1.25 46.52
C ILE A 241 -25.03 2.55 47.10
N GLN A 242 -26.18 2.47 47.76
CA GLN A 242 -26.53 3.38 48.84
C GLN A 242 -25.71 2.95 50.06
N GLU A 243 -24.89 3.84 50.62
CA GLU A 243 -24.70 3.84 52.06
C GLU A 243 -24.25 5.20 52.59
N ALA A 244 -24.86 5.52 53.72
CA ALA A 244 -24.85 6.78 54.44
C ALA A 244 -23.48 7.19 54.97
N LYS A 245 -23.29 8.50 55.14
CA LYS A 245 -22.49 9.02 56.26
C LYS A 245 -23.12 10.30 56.82
N ALA A 246 -23.48 10.17 58.08
CA ALA A 246 -23.87 11.23 58.98
C ALA A 246 -22.80 12.32 59.09
N ARG A 247 -23.26 13.57 59.12
CA ARG A 247 -22.90 14.61 60.10
C ARG A 247 -24.01 15.66 60.12
#